data_AF-A0A3P9GYD1-F1
#
_entry.id   AF-A0A3P9GYD1-F1
#
_cell.length_a   1.000
_cell.length_b   1.000
_cell.length_c   1.000
_cell.angle_alpha   90.00
_cell.angle_beta   90.00
_cell.angle_gamma   90.00
#
_symmetry.space_group_name_H-M   'P 1'
#
loop_
_entity.id
_entity.type
_entity.pdbx_description
1 polymer ?
#
loop_
_entity_poly.entity_id
_entity_poly.type
_entity_poly.pdbx_seq_one_letter_code
_entity_poly.pdbx_strand_id
1 'polypeptide(L)'
;IHVVESLRPGRVGASAVLEFWVGILTQQQLWYRDKTVLFLMDQICCAAFTHHQEDCVQKLLYQQYKSALGFHGDRSLLSSLVGWIAGNATPSFIEGQSLSAEVWFAWMVLNIEGMFEEESQLRRCVELELLSENISPDQALKKAQQRLKLPVVPSLQRLQVYRWACQAIATPPDHPLLPLVWQKFLQLYLRQPGPEYGLAAGGCIGRRFFQGSSQALVLKDLRQRIQEVSDFHHAASQALRVPLPNTPSSDSQTIRYLWFSHRLFGVFALWMDDESLQKQEVYLPSLPPEYESHRLAQVMQHQQVCSPSPFKTGYASFAHL
;
A
#
# COMPACT_ATOMS: atom_id res chain seq x y z
N ILE A 1 -10.50 -6.07 23.21
CA ILE A 1 -11.52 -6.57 24.18
C ILE A 1 -12.92 -6.57 23.57
N HIS A 2 -13.49 -5.41 23.18
CA HIS A 2 -14.85 -5.37 22.60
C HIS A 2 -15.05 -6.28 21.38
N VAL A 3 -14.08 -6.33 20.46
CA VAL A 3 -14.14 -7.22 19.28
C VAL A 3 -14.17 -8.69 19.71
N VAL A 4 -13.27 -9.13 20.59
CA VAL A 4 -13.22 -10.51 21.10
C VAL A 4 -14.52 -10.90 21.82
N GLU A 5 -15.08 -10.01 22.65
CA GLU A 5 -16.36 -10.24 23.33
C GLU A 5 -17.53 -10.38 22.36
N SER A 6 -17.51 -9.61 21.26
CA SER A 6 -18.57 -9.65 20.24
C SER A 6 -18.57 -10.91 19.38
N LEU A 7 -17.49 -11.71 19.41
CA LEU A 7 -17.40 -12.98 18.70
C LEU A 7 -18.08 -14.15 19.45
N ARG A 8 -18.53 -13.93 20.69
CA ARG A 8 -19.25 -14.96 21.45
C ARG A 8 -20.62 -15.27 20.80
N PRO A 9 -21.13 -16.51 20.90
CA PRO A 9 -22.43 -16.88 20.34
C PRO A 9 -23.56 -15.94 20.79
N GLY A 10 -24.41 -15.50 19.85
CA GLY A 10 -25.54 -14.62 20.12
C GLY A 10 -25.19 -13.13 20.30
N ARG A 11 -23.95 -12.71 19.98
CA ARG A 11 -23.53 -11.30 20.00
C ARG A 11 -23.49 -10.70 18.59
N VAL A 12 -23.28 -9.38 18.53
CA VAL A 12 -23.36 -8.57 17.30
C VAL A 12 -22.24 -8.82 16.28
N GLY A 13 -21.20 -9.59 16.64
CA GLY A 13 -20.06 -9.87 15.78
C GLY A 13 -19.03 -8.73 15.69
N ALA A 14 -17.83 -9.06 15.20
CA ALA A 14 -16.70 -8.13 15.10
C ALA A 14 -16.99 -6.95 14.17
N SER A 15 -17.62 -7.19 13.02
CA SER A 15 -17.97 -6.15 12.04
C SER A 15 -18.78 -5.02 12.66
N ALA A 16 -19.85 -5.34 13.41
CA ALA A 16 -20.72 -4.34 14.00
C ALA A 16 -20.00 -3.46 15.03
N VAL A 17 -19.08 -4.04 15.81
CA VAL A 17 -18.27 -3.28 16.77
C VAL A 17 -17.31 -2.33 16.04
N LEU A 18 -16.64 -2.82 14.99
CA LEU A 18 -15.72 -2.01 14.20
C LEU A 18 -16.46 -0.85 13.51
N GLU A 19 -17.59 -1.14 12.84
CA GLU A 19 -18.43 -0.12 12.19
C GLU A 19 -18.91 0.95 13.16
N PHE A 20 -19.35 0.55 14.35
CA PHE A 20 -19.78 1.48 15.40
C PHE A 20 -18.67 2.46 15.79
N TRP A 21 -17.46 1.95 16.08
CA TRP A 21 -16.34 2.80 16.49
C TRP A 21 -15.83 3.70 15.36
N VAL A 22 -15.72 3.18 14.13
CA VAL A 22 -15.36 4.00 12.96
C VAL A 22 -16.40 5.10 12.75
N GLY A 23 -17.69 4.76 12.85
CA GLY A 23 -18.78 5.72 12.74
C GLY A 23 -18.69 6.86 13.75
N ILE A 24 -18.43 6.54 15.03
CA ILE A 24 -18.29 7.56 16.07
C ILE A 24 -17.08 8.46 15.82
N LEU A 25 -15.91 7.88 15.53
CA LEU A 25 -14.67 8.65 15.37
C LEU A 25 -14.75 9.57 14.15
N THR A 26 -15.35 9.10 13.06
CA THR A 26 -15.48 9.86 11.81
C THR A 26 -16.54 10.98 11.86
N GLN A 27 -17.41 11.00 12.88
CA GLN A 27 -18.35 12.11 13.10
C GLN A 27 -17.69 13.37 13.67
N GLN A 28 -16.49 13.25 14.22
CA GLN A 28 -15.77 14.40 14.77
C GLN A 28 -15.23 15.28 13.64
N GLN A 29 -15.31 16.60 13.80
CA GLN A 29 -14.75 17.52 12.81
C GLN A 29 -13.24 17.35 12.74
N LEU A 30 -12.70 17.24 11.52
CA LEU A 30 -11.26 17.08 11.28
C LEU A 30 -10.63 15.89 12.04
N TRP A 31 -11.40 14.81 12.26
CA TRP A 31 -10.97 13.61 12.99
C TRP A 31 -9.62 13.04 12.51
N TYR A 32 -9.31 13.15 11.22
CA TYR A 32 -8.07 12.67 10.60
C TYR A 32 -6.83 13.53 10.93
N ARG A 33 -6.99 14.61 11.70
CA ARG A 33 -5.90 15.45 12.21
C ARG A 33 -5.64 15.24 13.70
N ASP A 34 -6.62 14.68 14.40
CA ASP A 34 -6.52 14.47 15.83
C ASP A 34 -5.68 13.22 16.12
N LYS A 35 -4.55 13.39 16.81
CA LYS A 35 -3.60 12.31 17.08
C LYS A 35 -4.21 11.19 17.92
N THR A 36 -5.10 11.51 18.86
CA THR A 36 -5.78 10.51 19.68
C THR A 36 -6.76 9.71 18.83
N VAL A 37 -7.50 10.36 17.94
CA VAL A 37 -8.40 9.68 17.02
C VAL A 37 -7.62 8.80 16.04
N LEU A 38 -6.53 9.31 15.46
CA LEU A 38 -5.68 8.54 14.55
C LEU A 38 -5.08 7.30 15.23
N PHE A 39 -4.59 7.44 16.47
CA PHE A 39 -4.12 6.31 17.26
C PHE A 39 -5.23 5.26 17.47
N LEU A 40 -6.44 5.68 17.84
CA LEU A 40 -7.57 4.75 18.00
C LEU A 40 -7.97 4.10 16.67
N MET A 41 -7.98 4.86 15.58
CA MET A 41 -8.29 4.37 14.24
C MET A 41 -7.26 3.34 13.76
N ASP A 42 -5.99 3.53 14.09
CA ASP A 42 -4.93 2.57 13.82
C ASP A 42 -5.18 1.23 14.53
N GLN A 43 -5.53 1.27 15.82
CA GLN A 43 -5.88 0.07 16.58
C GLN A 43 -7.13 -0.63 16.02
N ILE A 44 -8.12 0.13 15.55
CA ILE A 44 -9.31 -0.41 14.87
C ILE A 44 -8.92 -1.10 13.56
N CYS A 45 -8.06 -0.49 12.75
CA CYS A 45 -7.57 -1.07 11.49
C CYS A 45 -6.75 -2.36 11.75
N CYS A 46 -5.90 -2.36 12.77
CA CYS A 46 -5.16 -3.55 13.21
C CYS A 46 -6.10 -4.69 13.63
N ALA A 47 -7.15 -4.36 14.41
CA ALA A 47 -8.16 -5.34 14.81
C ALA A 47 -8.97 -5.86 13.61
N ALA A 48 -9.36 -4.98 12.69
CA ALA A 48 -10.07 -5.35 11.47
C ALA A 48 -9.25 -6.34 10.64
N PHE A 49 -7.96 -6.08 10.44
CA PHE A 49 -7.06 -6.98 9.72
C PHE A 49 -6.90 -8.33 10.42
N THR A 50 -6.68 -8.30 11.73
CA THR A 50 -6.49 -9.51 12.57
C THR A 50 -7.74 -10.42 12.55
N HIS A 51 -8.93 -9.83 12.46
CA HIS A 51 -10.21 -10.54 12.48
C HIS A 51 -10.83 -10.75 11.09
N HIS A 52 -10.11 -10.41 10.01
CA HIS A 52 -10.59 -10.52 8.63
C HIS A 52 -11.91 -9.76 8.39
N GLN A 53 -11.98 -8.52 8.88
CA GLN A 53 -13.13 -7.62 8.79
C GLN A 53 -12.73 -6.26 8.18
N GLU A 54 -11.68 -6.21 7.37
CA GLU A 54 -11.20 -4.96 6.73
C GLU A 54 -12.31 -4.26 5.94
N ASP A 55 -13.16 -5.02 5.25
CA ASP A 55 -14.23 -4.52 4.38
C ASP A 55 -15.14 -3.50 5.05
N CYS A 56 -15.51 -3.75 6.31
CA CYS A 56 -16.46 -2.89 7.02
C CYS A 56 -15.86 -1.51 7.31
N VAL A 57 -14.60 -1.49 7.75
CA VAL A 57 -13.83 -0.26 7.99
C VAL A 57 -13.56 0.45 6.66
N GLN A 58 -13.12 -0.30 5.64
CA GLN A 58 -12.78 0.21 4.32
C GLN A 58 -14.00 0.86 3.64
N LYS A 59 -15.18 0.24 3.71
CA LYS A 59 -16.43 0.79 3.16
C LYS A 59 -16.78 2.14 3.77
N LEU A 60 -16.72 2.26 5.10
CA LEU A 60 -17.05 3.51 5.80
C LEU A 60 -16.05 4.61 5.47
N LEU A 61 -14.75 4.32 5.51
CA LEU A 61 -13.72 5.30 5.17
C LEU A 61 -13.78 5.69 3.69
N TYR A 62 -14.09 4.76 2.79
CA TYR A 62 -14.25 5.07 1.38
C TYR A 62 -15.46 5.98 1.10
N GLN A 63 -16.57 5.81 1.83
CA GLN A 63 -17.70 6.73 1.76
C GLN A 63 -17.34 8.14 2.22
N GLN A 64 -16.58 8.26 3.32
CA GLN A 64 -16.06 9.54 3.77
C GLN A 64 -15.15 10.16 2.71
N TYR A 65 -14.28 9.34 2.09
CA TYR A 65 -13.35 9.78 1.04
C TYR A 65 -14.07 10.28 -0.23
N LYS A 66 -15.11 9.58 -0.70
CA LYS A 66 -15.92 10.05 -1.84
C LYS A 66 -16.63 11.38 -1.55
N SER A 67 -17.18 11.50 -0.35
CA SER A 67 -17.84 12.74 0.10
C SER A 67 -16.84 13.90 0.12
N ALA A 68 -15.64 13.64 0.65
CA ALA A 68 -14.48 14.51 0.63
C ALA A 68 -14.07 14.97 -0.79
N LEU A 69 -14.17 14.09 -1.78
CA LEU A 69 -13.90 14.38 -3.18
C LEU A 69 -15.04 15.14 -3.91
N GLY A 70 -16.19 15.34 -3.27
CA GLY A 70 -17.35 15.98 -3.88
C GLY A 70 -18.10 15.10 -4.88
N PHE A 71 -17.92 13.78 -4.86
CA PHE A 71 -18.73 12.85 -5.67
C PHE A 71 -20.13 12.69 -5.03
N HIS A 72 -21.09 13.50 -5.46
CA HIS A 72 -22.51 13.30 -5.17
C HIS A 72 -23.28 13.05 -6.48
N GLY A 73 -23.89 11.87 -6.59
CA GLY A 73 -24.81 11.51 -7.67
C GLY A 73 -26.24 12.02 -7.45
N ASP A 74 -26.66 12.27 -6.20
CA ASP A 74 -27.95 12.88 -5.89
C ASP A 74 -27.97 13.48 -4.46
N ARG A 75 -28.72 14.57 -4.32
CA ARG A 75 -28.96 15.31 -3.06
C ARG A 75 -29.75 14.47 -2.05
N SER A 76 -29.22 14.27 -0.84
CA SER A 76 -30.05 14.29 0.39
C SER A 76 -29.19 14.40 1.66
N LEU A 77 -29.24 15.60 2.26
CA LEU A 77 -29.35 15.87 3.70
C LEU A 77 -28.51 15.00 4.65
N LEU A 78 -27.34 15.51 5.06
CA LEU A 78 -27.11 16.11 6.38
C LEU A 78 -25.64 16.59 6.53
N SER A 79 -25.52 17.82 7.02
CA SER A 79 -24.43 18.34 7.87
C SER A 79 -23.03 18.59 7.27
N SER A 80 -22.82 19.85 6.88
CA SER A 80 -21.70 20.68 7.35
C SER A 80 -20.28 20.08 7.38
N LEU A 81 -19.55 20.19 6.27
CA LEU A 81 -18.12 20.53 6.27
C LEU A 81 -17.79 21.36 5.01
N VAL A 82 -18.28 22.60 5.02
CA VAL A 82 -17.74 23.65 4.15
C VAL A 82 -16.43 24.10 4.77
N GLY A 83 -15.32 23.52 4.30
CA GLY A 83 -13.97 23.93 4.69
C GLY A 83 -12.87 23.59 3.70
N TRP A 84 -13.16 22.85 2.62
CA TRP A 84 -12.13 22.32 1.72
C TRP A 84 -12.03 23.05 0.38
N ILE A 85 -12.67 24.22 0.25
CA ILE A 85 -12.46 25.11 -0.88
C ILE A 85 -11.37 26.11 -0.51
N ALA A 86 -10.14 25.62 -0.44
CA ALA A 86 -8.94 26.45 -0.50
C ALA A 86 -7.78 25.62 -1.07
N GLY A 87 -7.88 25.26 -2.36
CA GLY A 87 -6.78 24.72 -3.15
C GLY A 87 -7.12 23.42 -3.87
N ASN A 88 -6.71 23.32 -5.13
CA ASN A 88 -6.84 22.15 -6.02
C ASN A 88 -6.03 20.92 -5.56
N ALA A 89 -6.05 20.57 -4.28
CA ALA A 89 -5.36 19.41 -3.74
C ALA A 89 -6.37 18.27 -3.54
N THR A 90 -6.11 17.10 -4.13
CA THR A 90 -6.86 15.88 -3.80
C THR A 90 -6.84 15.64 -2.29
N PRO A 91 -8.03 15.55 -1.66
CA PRO A 91 -8.12 15.26 -0.25
C PRO A 91 -7.49 13.91 0.09
N SER A 92 -7.00 13.79 1.32
CA SER A 92 -6.39 12.59 1.89
C SER A 92 -6.55 12.64 3.40
N PHE A 93 -6.82 11.51 4.03
CA PHE A 93 -6.85 11.41 5.50
C PHE A 93 -5.44 11.31 6.11
N ILE A 94 -4.41 11.25 5.28
CA ILE A 94 -3.01 11.41 5.66
C ILE A 94 -2.58 12.83 5.26
N GLU A 95 -2.29 13.69 6.25
CA GLU A 95 -1.91 15.09 5.99
C GLU A 95 -0.58 15.22 5.23
N GLY A 96 0.38 14.32 5.52
CA GLY A 96 1.69 14.27 4.87
C GLY A 96 1.78 13.25 3.73
N GLN A 97 3.01 12.78 3.49
CA GLN A 97 3.30 11.74 2.50
C GLN A 97 3.04 10.33 3.04
N SER A 98 3.20 10.12 4.34
CA SER A 98 3.09 8.82 5.02
C SER A 98 2.86 9.00 6.53
N LEU A 99 2.57 7.91 7.23
CA LEU A 99 2.52 7.84 8.70
C LEU A 99 3.47 6.73 9.20
N SER A 100 4.33 7.05 10.15
CA SER A 100 5.27 6.07 10.74
C SER A 100 4.75 5.42 12.03
N ALA A 101 3.82 6.07 12.73
CA ALA A 101 3.21 5.55 13.95
C ALA A 101 1.90 4.81 13.67
N GLU A 102 0.99 5.42 12.91
CA GLU A 102 -0.32 4.84 12.57
C GLU A 102 -0.29 4.09 11.22
N VAL A 103 0.54 3.05 11.15
CA VAL A 103 0.79 2.30 9.90
C VAL A 103 -0.42 1.47 9.44
N TRP A 104 -1.21 0.90 10.36
CA TRP A 104 -2.44 0.18 10.02
C TRP A 104 -3.51 1.10 9.45
N PHE A 105 -3.62 2.30 10.01
CA PHE A 105 -4.49 3.32 9.46
C PHE A 105 -4.00 3.77 8.08
N ALA A 106 -2.71 4.06 7.92
CA ALA A 106 -2.14 4.43 6.63
C ALA A 106 -2.39 3.34 5.57
N TRP A 107 -2.20 2.06 5.91
CA TRP A 107 -2.52 0.93 5.04
C TRP A 107 -3.97 0.98 4.56
N MET A 108 -4.93 1.21 5.45
CA MET A 108 -6.34 1.29 5.11
C MET A 108 -6.63 2.49 4.19
N VAL A 109 -6.09 3.67 4.50
CA VAL A 109 -6.28 4.90 3.72
C VAL A 109 -5.69 4.76 2.31
N LEU A 110 -4.49 4.19 2.18
CA LEU A 110 -3.88 3.98 0.87
C LEU A 110 -4.65 2.98 0.01
N ASN A 111 -5.23 1.94 0.60
CA ASN A 111 -6.09 1.02 -0.15
C ASN A 111 -7.36 1.70 -0.68
N ILE A 112 -8.05 2.54 0.12
CA ILE A 112 -9.24 3.27 -0.39
C ILE A 112 -8.90 4.36 -1.42
N GLU A 113 -7.75 5.03 -1.28
CA GLU A 113 -7.28 5.98 -2.30
C GLU A 113 -6.91 5.24 -3.59
N GLY A 114 -6.34 4.04 -3.49
CA GLY A 114 -6.06 3.17 -4.63
C GLY A 114 -7.31 2.73 -5.37
N MET A 115 -8.39 2.40 -4.65
CA MET A 115 -9.69 2.11 -5.28
C MET A 115 -10.17 3.28 -6.14
N PHE A 116 -10.05 4.52 -5.64
CA PHE A 116 -10.43 5.70 -6.42
C PHE A 116 -9.54 5.90 -7.65
N GLU A 117 -8.22 5.72 -7.52
CA GLU A 117 -7.29 5.81 -8.65
C GLU A 117 -7.61 4.77 -9.74
N GLU A 118 -8.07 3.59 -9.35
CA GLU A 118 -8.51 2.52 -10.25
C GLU A 118 -9.89 2.81 -10.86
N GLU A 119 -10.89 3.19 -10.07
CA GLU A 119 -12.25 3.53 -10.54
C GLU A 119 -12.21 4.71 -11.52
N SER A 120 -11.35 5.70 -11.28
CA SER A 120 -11.15 6.85 -12.17
C SER A 120 -10.31 6.55 -13.41
N GLN A 121 -9.69 5.36 -13.49
CA GLN A 121 -8.73 4.98 -14.53
C GLN A 121 -7.50 5.91 -14.61
N LEU A 122 -7.23 6.68 -13.55
CA LEU A 122 -6.19 7.69 -13.55
C LEU A 122 -4.81 7.08 -13.80
N ARG A 123 -4.42 6.09 -13.00
CA ARG A 123 -3.14 5.40 -13.16
C ARG A 123 -2.98 4.85 -14.57
N ARG A 124 -4.04 4.20 -15.07
CA ARG A 124 -4.09 3.63 -16.42
C ARG A 124 -3.79 4.68 -17.50
N CYS A 125 -4.40 5.86 -17.42
CA CYS A 125 -4.13 6.93 -18.36
C CYS A 125 -2.71 7.50 -18.21
N VAL A 126 -2.19 7.67 -16.98
CA VAL A 126 -0.82 8.16 -16.77
C VAL A 126 0.21 7.18 -17.34
N GLU A 127 0.04 5.87 -17.11
CA GLU A 127 0.92 4.83 -17.67
C GLU A 127 0.93 4.87 -19.20
N LEU A 128 -0.23 5.04 -19.83
CA LEU A 128 -0.33 5.20 -21.29
C LEU A 128 0.47 6.39 -21.81
N GLU A 129 0.30 7.56 -21.20
CA GLU A 129 1.01 8.79 -21.62
C GLU A 129 2.53 8.64 -21.43
N LEU A 130 2.97 7.99 -20.34
CA LEU A 130 4.38 7.68 -20.08
C LEU A 130 4.97 6.67 -21.05
N LEU A 131 4.16 5.75 -21.58
CA LEU A 131 4.60 4.76 -22.58
C LEU A 131 4.65 5.35 -23.99
N SER A 132 3.66 6.18 -24.35
CA SER A 132 3.54 6.75 -25.69
C SER A 132 4.61 7.80 -25.99
N GLU A 133 5.00 8.58 -24.99
CA GLU A 133 5.96 9.67 -25.16
C GLU A 133 7.05 9.63 -24.08
N ASN A 134 8.24 10.13 -24.38
CA ASN A 134 9.28 10.31 -23.35
C ASN A 134 9.07 11.65 -22.60
N ILE A 135 7.96 11.73 -21.87
CA ILE A 135 7.54 12.90 -21.09
C ILE A 135 7.71 12.67 -19.59
N SER A 136 7.74 13.76 -18.83
CA SER A 136 7.84 13.65 -17.37
C SER A 136 6.53 13.14 -16.74
N PRO A 137 6.59 12.54 -15.53
CA PRO A 137 5.40 12.14 -14.78
C PRO A 137 4.39 13.27 -14.55
N ASP A 138 4.86 14.49 -14.29
CA ASP A 138 3.99 15.67 -14.16
C ASP A 138 3.24 15.99 -15.46
N GLN A 139 3.91 15.87 -16.62
CA GLN A 139 3.28 16.09 -17.92
C GLN A 139 2.27 15.01 -18.25
N ALA A 140 2.62 13.74 -18.02
CA ALA A 140 1.72 12.60 -18.19
C ALA A 140 0.47 12.73 -17.32
N LEU A 141 0.64 13.13 -16.05
CA LEU A 141 -0.47 13.39 -15.14
C LEU A 141 -1.40 14.50 -15.63
N LYS A 142 -0.84 15.63 -16.09
CA LYS A 142 -1.64 16.73 -16.64
C LYS A 142 -2.44 16.31 -17.87
N LYS A 143 -1.85 15.53 -18.78
CA LYS A 143 -2.54 14.99 -19.96
C LYS A 143 -3.65 14.02 -19.56
N ALA A 144 -3.37 13.08 -18.65
CA ALA A 144 -4.36 12.14 -18.12
C ALA A 144 -5.55 12.87 -17.46
N GLN A 145 -5.27 13.93 -16.68
CA GLN A 145 -6.30 14.76 -16.04
C GLN A 145 -7.19 15.48 -17.06
N GLN A 146 -6.60 16.05 -18.12
CA GLN A 146 -7.35 16.68 -19.21
C GLN A 146 -8.25 15.68 -19.94
N ARG A 147 -7.74 14.46 -20.17
CA ARG A 147 -8.47 13.38 -20.84
C ARG A 147 -9.65 12.87 -20.02
N LEU A 148 -9.44 12.64 -18.73
CA LEU A 148 -10.43 12.03 -17.83
C LEU A 148 -11.44 13.04 -17.28
N LYS A 149 -11.15 14.35 -17.35
CA LYS A 149 -12.02 15.43 -16.83
C LYS A 149 -12.42 15.19 -15.37
N LEU A 150 -11.46 14.75 -14.55
CA LEU A 150 -11.73 14.42 -13.14
C LEU A 150 -12.21 15.67 -12.38
N PRO A 151 -13.21 15.54 -11.48
CA PRO A 151 -13.71 16.66 -10.70
C PRO A 151 -12.66 17.19 -9.71
N VAL A 152 -11.74 16.32 -9.30
CA VAL A 152 -10.61 16.64 -8.41
C VAL A 152 -9.31 16.25 -9.10
N VAL A 153 -8.35 17.16 -9.05
CA VAL A 153 -7.06 17.05 -9.73
C VAL A 153 -6.00 16.64 -8.71
N PRO A 154 -5.52 15.38 -8.71
CA PRO A 154 -4.45 14.97 -7.81
C PRO A 154 -3.13 15.62 -8.17
N SER A 155 -2.36 15.97 -7.14
CA SER A 155 -0.95 16.26 -7.33
C SER A 155 -0.19 14.97 -7.63
N LEU A 156 1.00 15.10 -8.23
CA LEU A 156 1.81 13.95 -8.58
C LEU A 156 2.08 13.03 -7.37
N GLN A 157 2.39 13.62 -6.21
CA GLN A 157 2.68 12.90 -4.96
C GLN A 157 1.48 12.12 -4.41
N ARG A 158 0.26 12.35 -4.94
CA ARG A 158 -0.95 11.60 -4.57
C ARG A 158 -1.18 10.36 -5.45
N LEU A 159 -0.39 10.12 -6.49
CA LEU A 159 -0.44 8.85 -7.21
C LEU A 159 0.05 7.71 -6.31
N GLN A 160 -0.59 6.55 -6.41
CA GLN A 160 -0.35 5.44 -5.49
C GLN A 160 1.10 4.97 -5.48
N VAL A 161 1.79 5.04 -6.63
CA VAL A 161 3.21 4.64 -6.74
C VAL A 161 4.11 5.43 -5.78
N TYR A 162 3.86 6.74 -5.61
CA TYR A 162 4.63 7.56 -4.66
C TYR A 162 4.11 7.44 -3.23
N ARG A 163 2.79 7.30 -3.05
CA ARG A 163 2.18 7.12 -1.74
C ARG A 163 2.72 5.86 -1.04
N TRP A 164 2.71 4.73 -1.75
CA TRP A 164 3.28 3.47 -1.25
C TRP A 164 4.79 3.55 -1.09
N ALA A 165 5.51 4.26 -1.97
CA ALA A 165 6.95 4.50 -1.82
C ALA A 165 7.26 5.24 -0.50
N CYS A 166 6.61 6.38 -0.25
CA CYS A 166 6.81 7.15 0.97
C CYS A 166 6.38 6.38 2.23
N GLN A 167 5.32 5.56 2.14
CA GLN A 167 4.90 4.70 3.24
C GLN A 167 5.91 3.58 3.51
N ALA A 168 6.48 2.95 2.47
CA ALA A 168 7.51 1.93 2.62
C ALA A 168 8.77 2.47 3.31
N ILE A 169 9.18 3.69 2.96
CA ILE A 169 10.30 4.39 3.61
C ILE A 169 10.00 4.64 5.10
N ALA A 170 8.81 5.17 5.41
CA ALA A 170 8.46 5.60 6.76
C ALA A 170 8.07 4.47 7.73
N THR A 171 7.75 3.28 7.22
CA THR A 171 7.29 2.16 8.05
C THR A 171 8.47 1.58 8.86
N PRO A 172 8.33 1.38 10.19
CA PRO A 172 9.36 0.78 11.03
C PRO A 172 9.77 -0.62 10.56
N PRO A 173 11.06 -1.00 10.69
CA PRO A 173 11.59 -2.28 10.18
C PRO A 173 10.97 -3.51 10.87
N ASP A 174 10.49 -3.36 12.09
CA ASP A 174 9.84 -4.39 12.91
C ASP A 174 8.32 -4.41 12.77
N HIS A 175 7.73 -3.49 12.00
CA HIS A 175 6.28 -3.42 11.85
C HIS A 175 5.75 -4.59 11.00
N PRO A 176 4.71 -5.32 11.45
CA PRO A 176 4.21 -6.53 10.76
C PRO A 176 3.68 -6.28 9.35
N LEU A 177 3.17 -5.07 9.06
CA LEU A 177 2.72 -4.70 7.71
C LEU A 177 3.84 -4.38 6.72
N LEU A 178 5.09 -4.19 7.16
CA LEU A 178 6.15 -3.71 6.27
C LEU A 178 6.32 -4.54 4.99
N PRO A 179 6.33 -5.89 5.02
CA PRO A 179 6.40 -6.69 3.80
C PRO A 179 5.24 -6.41 2.82
N LEU A 180 4.03 -6.21 3.33
CA LEU A 180 2.84 -5.91 2.53
C LEU A 180 2.89 -4.51 1.91
N VAL A 181 3.38 -3.53 2.67
CA VAL A 181 3.60 -2.15 2.17
C VAL A 181 4.61 -2.17 1.01
N TRP A 182 5.72 -2.89 1.16
CA TRP A 182 6.70 -3.08 0.09
C TRP A 182 6.11 -3.82 -1.11
N GLN A 183 5.34 -4.87 -0.89
CA GLN A 183 4.67 -5.60 -1.97
C GLN A 183 3.75 -4.70 -2.79
N LYS A 184 2.95 -3.84 -2.14
CA LYS A 184 2.08 -2.86 -2.83
C LYS A 184 2.89 -1.89 -3.69
N PHE A 185 4.00 -1.36 -3.16
CA PHE A 185 4.90 -0.53 -3.94
C PHE A 185 5.49 -1.28 -5.14
N LEU A 186 6.02 -2.49 -4.93
CA LEU A 186 6.66 -3.29 -5.97
C LEU A 186 5.68 -3.72 -7.06
N GLN A 187 4.42 -4.01 -6.71
CA GLN A 187 3.36 -4.27 -7.69
C GLN A 187 3.17 -3.09 -8.65
N LEU A 188 3.25 -1.85 -8.14
CA LEU A 188 3.14 -0.65 -8.95
C LEU A 188 4.44 -0.36 -9.74
N TYR A 189 5.60 -0.54 -9.12
CA TYR A 189 6.91 -0.26 -9.73
C TYR A 189 7.32 -1.30 -10.79
N LEU A 190 7.02 -2.57 -10.56
CA LEU A 190 7.34 -3.69 -11.46
C LEU A 190 6.16 -4.08 -12.36
N ARG A 191 5.09 -3.28 -12.38
CA ARG A 191 3.98 -3.50 -13.31
C ARG A 191 4.49 -3.47 -14.74
N GLN A 192 4.03 -4.40 -15.57
CA GLN A 192 4.24 -4.40 -17.02
C GLN A 192 2.94 -4.02 -17.75
N PRO A 193 2.74 -2.73 -18.07
CA PRO A 193 1.62 -2.32 -18.89
C PRO A 193 1.92 -2.74 -20.34
N GLY A 194 1.07 -3.60 -20.93
CA GLY A 194 1.32 -4.14 -22.27
C GLY A 194 0.04 -4.53 -23.01
N PRO A 195 -0.29 -5.83 -23.16
CA PRO A 195 -1.41 -6.28 -24.01
C PRO A 195 -2.76 -5.65 -23.67
N GLU A 196 -3.00 -5.35 -22.39
CA GLU A 196 -4.19 -4.69 -21.88
C GLU A 196 -4.39 -3.23 -22.40
N TYR A 197 -3.36 -2.67 -23.00
CA TYR A 197 -3.36 -1.37 -23.67
C TYR A 197 -3.30 -1.48 -25.20
N GLY A 198 -3.28 -2.69 -25.75
CA GLY A 198 -3.02 -2.92 -27.18
C GLY A 198 -1.58 -2.58 -27.58
N LEU A 199 -0.66 -2.48 -26.61
CA LEU A 199 0.76 -2.21 -26.83
C LEU A 199 1.57 -3.51 -26.81
N ALA A 200 2.73 -3.50 -27.48
CA ALA A 200 3.67 -4.61 -27.39
C ALA A 200 4.13 -4.81 -25.94
N ALA A 201 4.38 -6.06 -25.56
CA ALA A 201 4.95 -6.36 -24.25
C ALA A 201 6.32 -5.67 -24.10
N GLY A 202 6.52 -5.02 -22.96
CA GLY A 202 7.69 -4.21 -22.67
C GLY A 202 8.23 -4.47 -21.27
N GLY A 203 9.26 -3.70 -20.91
CA GLY A 203 9.75 -3.68 -19.53
C GLY A 203 8.75 -3.09 -18.55
N CYS A 204 9.08 -3.17 -17.26
CA CYS A 204 8.30 -2.56 -16.20
C CYS A 204 8.20 -1.03 -16.35
N ILE A 205 7.11 -0.46 -15.84
CA ILE A 205 6.83 0.98 -15.95
C ILE A 205 7.57 1.83 -14.92
N GLY A 206 8.03 1.23 -13.82
CA GLY A 206 8.51 1.90 -12.61
C GLY A 206 9.47 3.05 -12.88
N ARG A 207 10.55 2.83 -13.62
CA ARG A 207 11.55 3.89 -13.92
C ARG A 207 10.95 5.15 -14.52
N ARG A 208 9.88 5.03 -15.32
CA ARG A 208 9.25 6.19 -15.98
C ARG A 208 8.61 7.13 -14.98
N PHE A 209 8.11 6.60 -13.85
CA PHE A 209 7.62 7.43 -12.74
C PHE A 209 8.76 8.13 -11.99
N PHE A 210 9.98 7.61 -12.00
CA PHE A 210 11.08 8.13 -11.19
C PHE A 210 12.15 8.93 -11.97
N GLN A 211 11.77 9.50 -13.12
CA GLN A 211 12.69 10.26 -13.99
C GLN A 211 13.04 11.67 -13.48
N GLY A 212 12.15 12.32 -12.73
CA GLY A 212 12.41 13.67 -12.20
C GLY A 212 13.35 13.64 -10.99
N SER A 213 14.07 14.75 -10.75
CA SER A 213 15.12 14.81 -9.71
C SER A 213 14.60 14.47 -8.31
N SER A 214 13.44 15.01 -7.93
CA SER A 214 12.82 14.72 -6.63
C SER A 214 12.36 13.26 -6.49
N GLN A 215 11.86 12.67 -7.58
CA GLN A 215 11.41 11.28 -7.59
C GLN A 215 12.62 10.34 -7.56
N ALA A 216 13.68 10.65 -8.31
CA ALA A 216 14.92 9.88 -8.29
C ALA A 216 15.54 9.79 -6.87
N LEU A 217 15.41 10.84 -6.05
CA LEU A 217 15.80 10.79 -4.63
C LEU A 217 14.95 9.79 -3.85
N VAL A 218 13.63 9.79 -4.00
CA VAL A 218 12.74 8.79 -3.36
C VAL A 218 13.12 7.37 -3.76
N LEU A 219 13.43 7.12 -5.04
CA LEU A 219 13.86 5.79 -5.50
C LEU A 219 15.22 5.38 -4.90
N LYS A 220 16.15 6.34 -4.73
CA LYS A 220 17.41 6.10 -4.04
C LYS A 220 17.17 5.75 -2.57
N ASP A 221 16.30 6.49 -1.88
CA ASP A 221 15.96 6.26 -0.49
C ASP A 221 15.27 4.90 -0.30
N LEU A 222 14.42 4.48 -1.24
CA LEU A 222 13.84 3.13 -1.25
C LEU A 222 14.91 2.04 -1.34
N ARG A 223 15.86 2.15 -2.27
CA ARG A 223 16.96 1.19 -2.41
C ARG A 223 17.80 1.10 -1.14
N GLN A 224 18.09 2.24 -0.53
CA GLN A 224 18.80 2.26 0.74
C GLN A 224 17.95 1.60 1.85
N ARG A 225 16.69 1.98 1.96
CA ARG A 225 15.79 1.50 3.02
C ARG A 225 15.60 -0.01 2.98
N ILE A 226 15.45 -0.60 1.80
CA ILE A 226 15.20 -2.04 1.70
C ILE A 226 16.42 -2.86 2.16
N GLN A 227 17.62 -2.34 1.90
CA GLN A 227 18.86 -2.94 2.40
C GLN A 227 18.95 -2.80 3.92
N GLU A 228 18.67 -1.63 4.48
CA GLU A 228 18.64 -1.41 5.93
C GLU A 228 17.68 -2.36 6.66
N VAL A 229 16.49 -2.59 6.10
CA VAL A 229 15.50 -3.52 6.66
C VAL A 229 15.98 -4.97 6.57
N SER A 230 16.57 -5.36 5.45
CA SER A 230 17.16 -6.69 5.27
C SER A 230 18.27 -6.93 6.31
N ASP A 231 19.15 -5.96 6.50
CA ASP A 231 20.27 -6.02 7.45
C ASP A 231 19.77 -6.04 8.90
N PHE A 232 18.72 -5.28 9.22
CA PHE A 232 18.05 -5.30 10.53
C PHE A 232 17.57 -6.71 10.90
N HIS A 233 16.83 -7.37 10.01
CA HIS A 233 16.34 -8.73 10.27
C HIS A 233 17.48 -9.76 10.30
N HIS A 234 18.51 -9.60 9.46
CA HIS A 234 19.70 -10.43 9.52
C HIS A 234 20.38 -10.31 10.89
N ALA A 235 20.71 -9.10 11.32
CA ALA A 235 21.35 -8.84 12.61
C ALA A 235 20.53 -9.38 13.80
N ALA A 236 19.21 -9.14 13.79
CA ALA A 236 18.30 -9.67 14.81
C ALA A 236 18.31 -11.21 14.83
N SER A 237 18.31 -11.86 13.66
CA SER A 237 18.35 -13.32 13.57
C SER A 237 19.67 -13.91 14.11
N GLN A 238 20.81 -13.23 13.91
CA GLN A 238 22.10 -13.67 14.41
C GLN A 238 22.23 -13.46 15.92
N ALA A 239 21.72 -12.34 16.46
CA ALA A 239 21.74 -12.06 17.89
C ALA A 239 21.01 -13.13 18.71
N LEU A 240 19.90 -13.66 18.19
CA LEU A 240 19.12 -14.72 18.85
C LEU A 240 19.77 -16.13 18.76
N ARG A 241 20.80 -16.32 17.93
CA ARG A 241 21.54 -17.58 17.82
C ARG A 241 22.67 -17.71 18.84
N VAL A 242 23.07 -16.62 19.49
CA VAL A 242 24.10 -16.63 20.53
C VAL A 242 23.45 -17.05 21.87
N PRO A 243 23.83 -18.19 22.47
CA PRO A 243 23.25 -18.62 23.74
C PRO A 243 23.69 -17.67 24.85
N LEU A 244 22.77 -16.90 25.43
CA LEU A 244 23.05 -16.20 26.67
C LEU A 244 22.99 -17.20 27.84
N PRO A 245 23.97 -17.19 28.76
CA PRO A 245 23.87 -17.98 29.97
C PRO A 245 22.69 -17.42 30.78
N ASN A 246 21.63 -18.23 30.92
CA ASN A 246 20.40 -17.97 31.69
C ASN A 246 19.15 -17.47 30.94
N THR A 247 19.11 -17.44 29.62
CA THR A 247 17.85 -17.16 28.89
C THR A 247 17.14 -18.46 28.47
N PRO A 248 15.81 -18.59 28.70
CA PRO A 248 15.03 -19.71 28.16
C PRO A 248 15.20 -19.75 26.64
N SER A 249 15.24 -20.96 26.07
CA SER A 249 15.52 -21.19 24.65
C SER A 249 14.74 -20.21 23.77
N SER A 250 15.45 -19.37 23.03
CA SER A 250 14.85 -18.42 22.09
C SER A 250 13.80 -19.12 21.22
N ASP A 251 12.58 -18.56 21.15
CA ASP A 251 11.46 -19.17 20.43
C ASP A 251 11.86 -19.44 18.98
N SER A 252 11.91 -20.72 18.60
CA SER A 252 12.33 -21.16 17.25
C SER A 252 11.47 -20.54 16.14
N GLN A 253 10.25 -20.08 16.47
CA GLN A 253 9.34 -19.39 15.55
C GLN A 253 9.82 -17.95 15.24
N THR A 254 10.32 -17.21 16.23
CA THR A 254 10.83 -15.85 16.07
C THR A 254 12.09 -15.82 15.21
N ILE A 255 13.03 -16.74 15.45
CA ILE A 255 14.24 -16.86 14.64
C ILE A 255 13.87 -17.19 13.19
N ARG A 256 12.91 -18.08 12.99
CA ARG A 256 12.41 -18.47 11.67
C ARG A 256 11.77 -17.28 10.95
N TYR A 257 10.90 -16.52 11.62
CA TYR A 257 10.30 -15.31 11.08
C TYR A 257 11.38 -14.31 10.61
N LEU A 258 12.35 -14.00 11.46
CA LEU A 258 13.42 -13.04 11.12
C LEU A 258 14.27 -13.50 9.93
N TRP A 259 14.58 -14.80 9.85
CA TRP A 259 15.29 -15.36 8.71
C TRP A 259 14.49 -15.25 7.41
N PHE A 260 13.19 -15.53 7.45
CA PHE A 260 12.30 -15.36 6.30
C PHE A 260 12.20 -13.89 5.88
N SER A 261 12.04 -12.97 6.83
CA SER A 261 12.00 -11.53 6.56
C SER A 261 13.28 -11.05 5.89
N HIS A 262 14.45 -11.43 6.40
CA HIS A 262 15.73 -11.08 5.77
C HIS A 262 15.80 -11.57 4.31
N ARG A 263 15.47 -12.84 4.07
CA ARG A 263 15.46 -13.39 2.70
C ARG A 263 14.48 -12.66 1.80
N LEU A 264 13.28 -12.35 2.29
CA LEU A 264 12.25 -11.66 1.53
C LEU A 264 12.70 -10.26 1.08
N PHE A 265 13.24 -9.45 2.01
CA PHE A 265 13.74 -8.11 1.67
C PHE A 265 14.98 -8.17 0.78
N GLY A 266 15.82 -9.19 0.90
CA GLY A 266 16.91 -9.45 -0.05
C GLY A 266 16.42 -9.69 -1.47
N VAL A 267 15.36 -10.49 -1.65
CA VAL A 267 14.73 -10.72 -2.97
C VAL A 267 14.12 -9.42 -3.52
N PHE A 268 13.45 -8.63 -2.69
CA PHE A 268 12.90 -7.35 -3.13
C PHE A 268 14.01 -6.36 -3.56
N ALA A 269 15.13 -6.32 -2.84
CA ALA A 269 16.28 -5.49 -3.20
C ALA A 269 16.84 -5.89 -4.57
N LEU A 270 17.03 -7.21 -4.78
CA LEU A 270 17.46 -7.77 -6.05
C LEU A 270 16.56 -7.33 -7.21
N TRP A 271 15.23 -7.38 -7.04
CA TRP A 271 14.29 -6.93 -8.08
C TRP A 271 14.36 -5.44 -8.38
N MET A 272 14.60 -4.58 -7.37
CA MET A 272 14.69 -3.13 -7.59
C MET A 272 15.99 -2.69 -8.25
N ASP A 273 17.07 -3.44 -8.03
CA ASP A 273 18.39 -3.15 -8.58
C ASP A 273 18.58 -3.72 -10.00
N ASP A 274 17.78 -4.70 -10.41
CA ASP A 274 17.83 -5.24 -11.76
C ASP A 274 17.17 -4.31 -12.79
N GLU A 275 18.03 -3.57 -13.49
CA GLU A 275 17.63 -2.63 -14.52
C GLU A 275 17.19 -3.28 -15.83
N SER A 276 17.42 -4.58 -16.01
CA SER A 276 16.94 -5.32 -17.18
C SER A 276 15.42 -5.44 -17.17
N LEU A 277 14.82 -5.66 -15.97
CA LEU A 277 13.36 -5.75 -15.76
C LEU A 277 12.63 -4.49 -16.25
N GLN A 278 13.28 -3.32 -16.17
CA GLN A 278 12.70 -2.03 -16.54
C GLN A 278 12.84 -1.71 -18.03
N LYS A 279 13.78 -2.34 -18.74
CA LYS A 279 14.12 -1.98 -20.14
C LYS A 279 13.29 -2.73 -21.16
N GLN A 280 13.07 -4.01 -20.94
CA GLN A 280 12.45 -4.91 -21.91
C GLN A 280 11.69 -6.03 -21.21
N GLU A 281 10.86 -6.73 -21.98
CA GLU A 281 10.25 -7.96 -21.49
C GLU A 281 11.35 -8.99 -21.18
N VAL A 282 11.28 -9.59 -19.99
CA VAL A 282 12.23 -10.59 -19.53
C VAL A 282 11.54 -11.95 -19.48
N TYR A 283 12.21 -12.97 -20.02
CA TYR A 283 11.74 -14.35 -19.91
C TYR A 283 11.98 -14.86 -18.49
N LEU A 284 11.01 -14.67 -17.60
CA LEU A 284 11.11 -14.97 -16.17
C LEU A 284 11.64 -16.38 -15.83
N PRO A 285 11.30 -17.47 -16.58
CA PRO A 285 11.85 -18.80 -16.31
C PRO A 285 13.38 -18.92 -16.51
N SER A 286 14.01 -17.97 -17.20
CA SER A 286 15.48 -17.94 -17.37
C SER A 286 16.22 -17.19 -16.27
N LEU A 287 15.50 -16.49 -15.38
CA LEU A 287 16.13 -15.77 -14.28
C LEU A 287 16.74 -16.75 -13.26
N PRO A 288 17.83 -16.35 -12.59
CA PRO A 288 18.42 -17.14 -11.51
C PRO A 288 17.40 -17.45 -10.40
N PRO A 289 17.53 -18.59 -9.70
CA PRO A 289 16.59 -19.01 -8.66
C PRO A 289 16.36 -17.96 -7.55
N GLU A 290 17.37 -17.13 -7.28
CA GLU A 290 17.33 -16.07 -6.26
C GLU A 290 16.28 -14.99 -6.58
N TYR A 291 15.86 -14.86 -7.84
CA TYR A 291 14.80 -13.95 -8.25
C TYR A 291 13.40 -14.44 -7.85
N GLU A 292 13.24 -15.70 -7.42
CA GLU A 292 11.92 -16.26 -7.12
C GLU A 292 10.92 -16.00 -8.26
N SER A 293 11.28 -16.37 -9.50
CA SER A 293 10.62 -15.93 -10.74
C SER A 293 9.10 -16.09 -10.75
N HIS A 294 8.57 -17.10 -10.05
CA HIS A 294 7.12 -17.29 -9.91
C HIS A 294 6.46 -16.14 -9.12
N ARG A 295 7.08 -15.70 -8.03
CA ARG A 295 6.60 -14.58 -7.21
C ARG A 295 6.75 -13.25 -7.94
N LEU A 296 7.88 -13.08 -8.63
CA LEU A 296 8.10 -11.92 -9.48
C LEU A 296 7.00 -11.80 -10.56
N ALA A 297 6.64 -12.91 -11.22
CA ALA A 297 5.54 -12.93 -12.18
C ALA A 297 4.20 -12.47 -11.57
N GLN A 298 3.86 -12.95 -10.36
CA GLN A 298 2.64 -12.55 -9.66
C GLN A 298 2.63 -11.04 -9.35
N VAL A 299 3.76 -10.48 -8.92
CA VAL A 299 3.93 -9.05 -8.66
C VAL A 299 3.77 -8.23 -9.94
N MET A 300 4.42 -8.64 -11.03
CA MET A 300 4.38 -7.91 -12.32
C MET A 300 2.98 -7.91 -12.95
N GLN A 301 2.24 -9.02 -12.84
CA GLN A 301 0.93 -9.21 -13.47
C GLN A 301 -0.25 -8.71 -12.62
N HIS A 302 -0.01 -8.13 -11.43
CA HIS A 302 -1.07 -7.82 -10.46
C HIS A 302 -2.00 -9.01 -10.15
N GLN A 303 -1.52 -10.25 -10.35
CA GLN A 303 -2.28 -11.43 -9.98
C GLN A 303 -2.25 -11.53 -8.46
N GLN A 304 -3.36 -11.13 -7.83
CA GLN A 304 -3.70 -11.66 -6.52
C GLN A 304 -3.72 -13.18 -6.63
N VAL A 305 -3.14 -13.88 -5.65
CA VAL A 305 -3.33 -15.33 -5.51
C VAL A 305 -4.84 -15.59 -5.55
N CYS A 306 -5.32 -16.16 -6.65
CA CYS A 306 -6.74 -16.40 -6.88
C CYS A 306 -7.32 -17.24 -5.73
N SER A 307 -8.19 -16.61 -4.95
CA SER A 307 -9.34 -17.25 -4.28
C SER A 307 -10.51 -16.26 -4.34
N PRO A 308 -11.76 -16.72 -4.43
CA PRO A 308 -12.90 -15.92 -4.87
C PRO A 308 -13.40 -15.00 -3.75
N SER A 309 -12.72 -13.88 -3.58
CA SER A 309 -13.22 -12.55 -3.18
C SER A 309 -11.99 -11.71 -2.80
N PRO A 310 -11.94 -10.41 -3.14
CA PRO A 310 -10.81 -9.54 -2.80
C PRO A 310 -10.50 -9.37 -1.30
N PHE A 311 -11.24 -10.08 -0.42
CA PHE A 311 -11.34 -9.82 1.00
C PHE A 311 -11.30 -11.08 1.88
N LYS A 312 -10.92 -12.24 1.33
CA LYS A 312 -10.77 -13.46 2.12
C LYS A 312 -9.36 -13.99 1.96
N THR A 313 -8.51 -13.63 2.94
CA THR A 313 -7.24 -14.25 3.39
C THR A 313 -6.04 -13.30 3.40
N GLY A 314 -6.05 -12.32 4.31
CA GLY A 314 -4.89 -11.48 4.61
C GLY A 314 -3.72 -12.22 5.29
N TYR A 315 -3.92 -13.44 5.79
CA TYR A 315 -2.86 -14.23 6.45
C TYR A 315 -2.62 -15.64 5.88
N ALA A 316 -3.56 -16.26 5.17
CA ALA A 316 -3.37 -17.63 4.66
C ALA A 316 -2.34 -17.71 3.51
N SER A 317 -1.99 -16.59 2.88
CA SER A 317 -0.94 -16.56 1.85
C SER A 317 0.49 -16.51 2.43
N PHE A 318 0.69 -16.19 3.72
CA PHE A 318 2.03 -16.06 4.30
C PHE A 318 2.56 -17.33 4.96
N ALA A 319 1.70 -18.32 5.26
CA ALA A 319 2.15 -19.65 5.71
C ALA A 319 2.68 -20.54 4.56
N HIS A 320 2.57 -20.08 3.31
CA HIS A 320 3.14 -20.70 2.12
C HIS A 320 4.11 -19.77 1.35
N LEU A 321 4.54 -18.65 1.97
CA LEU A 321 5.66 -17.81 1.51
C LEU A 321 6.99 -18.24 2.14
#